data_AF-A0A7J4GF99-F1
#
_entry.id   AF-A0A7J4GF99-F1
#
_cell.length_a   1.000
_cell.length_b   1.000
_cell.length_c   1.000
_cell.angle_alpha   90.00
_cell.angle_beta   90.00
_cell.angle_gamma   90.00
#
_symmetry.space_group_name_H-M   'P 1'
#
loop_
_entity.id
_entity.type
_entity.pdbx_description
1 polymer ?
#
loop_
_entity_poly.entity_id
_entity_poly.type
_entity_poly.pdbx_seq_one_letter_code
_entity_poly.pdbx_strand_id
1 'polypeptide(L)'
;MASRIGSALVWQRVNEQLVEAVAEAYAAGPLPNPPLELPEFPANPPKDAESLIRQASGIYAIDRNGFEMRLSEIEEKILPDHVKRAIDSEAAKARWLEKNAETIAQRVLVLQARDWLAAALDEDSPDTDRWYLGVSVLIGLGLTGTEIARDGCYSLLEAIAFAVRPSALPHSNTIGRHQIAWSPQQPTVSPLPPHPAGAMAAGVILDILALGEADVQSLFAAWLENLSVSTYLCNTLEVPLRVLGGLNSADAESAPIFVRAGVQSLSSSGPQAKDVLVACAEHRIPAARRAVAEALPRIFTEDDGLALVLLDRLLEGEDESTVSMAATFVGLLARLAPEEFSPRAILIIDSGNQRALHRVVESGFRDYLGAQSSDPAELVPSAWIKSSEIGRSRLANLIVEQYRVAPEAFLQTCHMIQSVEESAYVELIRMVRMRSEEAASEMP
;
A
#
# COMPACT_ATOMS: atom_id res chain seq x y z
N MET A 1 29.76 6.13 -33.75
CA MET A 1 30.84 5.42 -33.00
C MET A 1 30.64 5.50 -31.49
N ALA A 2 30.33 6.69 -30.95
CA ALA A 2 30.07 6.88 -29.51
C ALA A 2 28.89 6.04 -28.97
N SER A 3 27.78 5.93 -29.70
CA SER A 3 26.62 5.09 -29.31
C SER A 3 27.01 3.63 -29.01
N ARG A 4 27.98 3.07 -29.74
CA ARG A 4 28.48 1.71 -29.52
C ARG A 4 29.25 1.54 -28.21
N ILE A 5 29.85 2.61 -27.68
CA ILE A 5 30.61 2.59 -26.42
C ILE A 5 29.63 2.50 -25.24
N GLY A 6 28.59 3.34 -25.25
CA GLY A 6 27.54 3.30 -24.22
C GLY A 6 26.80 1.96 -24.19
N SER A 7 26.37 1.44 -25.35
CA SER A 7 25.73 0.12 -25.47
C SER A 7 26.66 -1.02 -25.02
N ALA A 8 27.96 -0.97 -25.34
CA ALA A 8 28.93 -1.97 -24.89
C ALA A 8 29.12 -1.97 -23.37
N LEU A 9 29.13 -0.81 -22.73
CA LEU A 9 29.20 -0.72 -21.27
C LEU A 9 27.95 -1.31 -20.63
N VAL A 10 26.75 -0.95 -21.11
CA VAL A 10 25.49 -1.53 -20.62
C VAL A 10 25.51 -3.05 -20.80
N TRP A 11 25.97 -3.55 -21.96
CA TRP A 11 26.08 -4.99 -22.21
C TRP A 11 26.95 -5.69 -21.19
N GLN A 12 28.10 -5.12 -20.84
CA GLN A 12 28.99 -5.64 -19.82
C GLN A 12 28.30 -5.66 -18.44
N ARG A 13 27.67 -4.54 -18.05
CA ARG A 13 26.96 -4.42 -16.76
C ARG A 13 25.81 -5.41 -16.63
N VAL A 14 25.07 -5.66 -17.70
CA VAL A 14 24.02 -6.69 -17.72
C VAL A 14 24.60 -8.07 -17.43
N ASN A 15 25.75 -8.42 -18.01
CA ASN A 15 26.37 -9.72 -17.72
C ASN A 15 26.89 -9.81 -16.28
N GLU A 16 27.49 -8.73 -15.75
CA GLU A 16 27.93 -8.67 -14.34
C GLU A 16 26.73 -8.90 -13.40
N GLN A 17 25.68 -8.10 -13.53
CA GLN A 17 24.46 -8.22 -12.72
C GLN A 17 23.73 -9.56 -12.95
N LEU A 18 23.79 -10.14 -14.16
CA LEU A 18 23.23 -11.47 -14.43
C LEU A 18 23.90 -12.54 -13.58
N VAL A 19 25.23 -12.54 -13.54
CA VAL A 19 26.02 -13.50 -12.77
C VAL A 19 25.73 -13.34 -11.28
N GLU A 20 25.69 -12.11 -10.79
CA GLU A 20 25.37 -11.78 -9.39
C GLU A 20 23.96 -12.25 -9.02
N ALA A 21 22.94 -11.90 -9.81
CA ALA A 21 21.55 -12.28 -9.55
C ALA A 21 21.37 -13.80 -9.47
N VAL A 22 21.99 -14.55 -10.39
CA VAL A 22 21.92 -16.02 -10.39
C VAL A 22 22.62 -16.61 -9.16
N ALA A 23 23.79 -16.07 -8.80
CA ALA A 23 24.54 -16.52 -7.62
C ALA A 23 23.77 -16.26 -6.32
N GLU A 24 23.21 -15.06 -6.17
CA GLU A 24 22.42 -14.66 -5.00
C GLU A 24 21.15 -15.50 -4.85
N ALA A 25 20.41 -15.73 -5.93
CA ALA A 25 19.21 -16.56 -5.90
C ALA A 25 19.51 -18.00 -5.41
N TYR A 26 20.62 -18.58 -5.89
CA TYR A 26 21.02 -19.93 -5.47
C TYR A 26 21.52 -19.97 -4.03
N ALA A 27 22.17 -18.90 -3.55
CA ALA A 27 22.60 -18.77 -2.17
C ALA A 27 21.44 -18.56 -1.19
N ALA A 28 20.37 -17.90 -1.63
CA ALA A 28 19.22 -17.58 -0.81
C ALA A 28 18.30 -18.78 -0.54
N GLY A 29 18.26 -19.76 -1.44
CA GLY A 29 17.46 -20.97 -1.24
C GLY A 29 17.35 -21.87 -2.47
N PRO A 30 16.62 -23.00 -2.35
CA PRO A 30 16.36 -23.85 -3.49
C PRO A 30 15.47 -23.15 -4.51
N LEU A 31 15.85 -23.21 -5.80
CA LEU A 31 15.02 -22.69 -6.88
C LEU A 31 13.72 -23.52 -6.98
N PRO A 32 12.56 -22.88 -7.18
CA PRO A 32 11.30 -23.59 -7.31
C PRO A 32 11.26 -24.45 -8.58
N ASN A 33 10.47 -25.52 -8.56
CA ASN A 33 10.22 -26.35 -9.74
C ASN A 33 9.30 -25.61 -10.75
N PRO A 34 9.45 -25.88 -12.06
CA PRO A 34 8.59 -25.28 -13.07
C PRO A 34 7.14 -25.74 -12.89
N PRO A 35 6.16 -24.85 -13.11
CA PRO A 35 4.76 -25.22 -13.02
C PRO A 35 4.26 -26.03 -14.22
N LEU A 36 4.95 -25.91 -15.37
CA LEU A 36 4.65 -26.63 -16.60
C LEU A 36 5.86 -27.49 -16.97
N GLU A 37 5.61 -28.77 -17.26
CA GLU A 37 6.63 -29.70 -17.72
C GLU A 37 6.02 -30.73 -18.69
N LEU A 38 6.84 -31.27 -19.59
CA LEU A 38 6.44 -32.37 -20.45
C LEU A 38 6.86 -33.70 -19.78
N PRO A 39 5.98 -34.72 -19.69
CA PRO A 39 6.33 -36.00 -19.07
C PRO A 39 7.54 -36.70 -19.71
N GLU A 40 7.78 -36.45 -20.99
CA GLU A 40 8.91 -37.02 -21.74
C GLU A 40 10.24 -36.26 -21.50
N PHE A 41 10.16 -35.02 -21.02
CA PHE A 41 11.31 -34.13 -20.75
C PHE A 41 11.14 -33.50 -19.35
N PRO A 42 11.36 -34.28 -18.28
CA PRO A 42 11.18 -33.80 -16.92
C PRO A 42 12.18 -32.70 -16.58
N ALA A 43 11.78 -31.79 -15.69
CA ALA A 43 12.65 -30.72 -15.22
C ALA A 43 13.90 -31.27 -14.51
N ASN A 44 15.07 -30.81 -14.94
CA ASN A 44 16.34 -31.16 -14.30
C ASN A 44 16.88 -29.95 -13.52
N PRO A 45 16.78 -29.93 -12.18
CA PRO A 45 17.25 -28.80 -11.40
C PRO A 45 18.76 -28.60 -11.54
N PRO A 46 19.24 -27.34 -11.56
CA PRO A 46 20.67 -27.05 -11.65
C PRO A 46 21.44 -27.62 -10.45
N LYS A 47 22.53 -28.33 -10.74
CA LYS A 47 23.36 -29.01 -9.71
C LYS A 47 24.07 -28.03 -8.78
N ASP A 48 24.47 -26.89 -9.30
CA ASP A 48 25.21 -25.84 -8.62
C ASP A 48 25.02 -24.50 -9.35
N ALA A 49 25.33 -23.41 -8.65
CA ALA A 49 25.23 -22.05 -9.18
C ALA A 49 26.15 -21.83 -10.39
N GLU A 50 27.38 -22.37 -10.40
CA GLU A 50 28.33 -22.17 -11.50
C GLU A 50 27.80 -22.73 -12.82
N SER A 51 27.13 -23.88 -12.80
CA SER A 51 26.52 -24.47 -13.98
C SER A 51 25.46 -23.55 -14.57
N LEU A 52 24.59 -22.99 -13.72
CA LEU A 52 23.53 -22.09 -14.16
C LEU A 52 24.10 -20.74 -14.65
N ILE A 53 25.11 -20.21 -13.97
CA ILE A 53 25.85 -18.99 -14.38
C ILE A 53 26.49 -19.19 -15.76
N ARG A 54 27.18 -20.32 -15.98
CA ARG A 54 27.79 -20.62 -17.30
C ARG A 54 26.75 -20.68 -18.41
N GLN A 55 25.59 -21.28 -18.15
CA GLN A 55 24.48 -21.32 -19.11
C GLN A 55 23.93 -19.92 -19.37
N ALA A 56 23.62 -19.15 -18.31
CA ALA A 56 23.08 -17.80 -18.40
C ALA A 56 24.01 -16.87 -19.20
N SER A 57 25.29 -16.78 -18.80
CA SER A 57 26.28 -15.96 -19.50
C SER A 57 26.58 -16.46 -20.90
N GLY A 58 26.59 -17.78 -21.13
CA GLY A 58 26.78 -18.35 -22.46
C GLY A 58 25.67 -17.96 -23.43
N ILE A 59 24.41 -18.06 -23.00
CA ILE A 59 23.26 -17.67 -23.80
C ILE A 59 23.23 -16.15 -24.00
N TYR A 60 23.49 -15.38 -22.94
CA TYR A 60 23.56 -13.94 -23.04
C TYR A 60 24.65 -13.48 -24.02
N ALA A 61 25.84 -14.09 -23.97
CA ALA A 61 26.96 -13.75 -24.84
C ALA A 61 26.66 -13.92 -26.34
N ILE A 62 25.83 -14.91 -26.70
CA ILE A 62 25.44 -15.16 -28.10
C ILE A 62 24.20 -14.35 -28.53
N ASP A 63 23.34 -13.92 -27.60
CA ASP A 63 22.10 -13.18 -27.88
C ASP A 63 22.33 -11.66 -28.03
N ARG A 64 23.26 -11.26 -28.91
CA ARG A 64 23.55 -9.84 -29.14
C ARG A 64 22.35 -9.07 -29.69
N ASN A 65 21.56 -9.71 -30.55
CA ASN A 65 20.38 -9.09 -31.15
C ASN A 65 19.25 -8.90 -30.13
N GLY A 66 18.99 -9.89 -29.27
CA GLY A 66 17.97 -9.77 -28.24
C GLY A 66 18.28 -8.67 -27.24
N PHE A 67 19.56 -8.48 -26.87
CA PHE A 67 19.95 -7.33 -26.07
C PHE A 67 19.67 -5.99 -26.75
N GLU A 68 20.04 -5.82 -28.02
CA GLU A 68 19.81 -4.55 -28.71
C GLU A 68 18.31 -4.24 -28.81
N MET A 69 17.46 -5.26 -28.98
CA MET A 69 16.01 -5.11 -28.93
C MET A 69 15.52 -4.66 -27.54
N ARG A 70 15.96 -5.31 -26.46
CA ARG A 70 15.60 -4.95 -25.08
C ARG A 70 16.09 -3.55 -24.71
N LEU A 71 17.30 -3.20 -25.13
CA LEU A 71 17.87 -1.87 -24.93
C LEU A 71 17.05 -0.80 -25.66
N SER A 72 16.66 -1.07 -26.92
CA SER A 72 15.78 -0.18 -27.67
C SER A 72 14.42 0.01 -26.99
N GLU A 73 13.81 -1.07 -26.46
CA GLU A 73 12.53 -1.01 -25.72
C GLU A 73 12.65 -0.08 -24.50
N ILE A 74 13.77 -0.14 -23.78
CA ILE A 74 14.02 0.72 -22.62
C ILE A 74 14.23 2.17 -23.05
N GLU A 75 15.04 2.40 -24.08
CA GLU A 75 15.31 3.75 -24.59
C GLU A 75 14.04 4.46 -25.08
N GLU A 76 13.13 3.75 -25.74
CA GLU A 76 11.83 4.31 -26.15
C GLU A 76 11.04 4.84 -24.95
N LYS A 77 11.07 4.10 -23.84
CA LYS A 77 10.32 4.40 -22.62
C LYS A 77 10.94 5.51 -21.77
N ILE A 78 12.26 5.51 -21.57
CA ILE A 78 12.91 6.33 -20.53
C ILE A 78 13.96 7.32 -21.06
N LEU A 79 14.28 7.32 -22.35
CA LEU A 79 15.27 8.26 -22.90
C LEU A 79 14.71 9.70 -22.83
N PRO A 80 15.40 10.65 -22.17
CA PRO A 80 14.89 12.01 -22.02
C PRO A 80 14.82 12.79 -23.32
N ASP A 81 13.81 13.67 -23.44
CA ASP A 81 13.59 14.51 -24.61
C ASP A 81 14.80 15.40 -24.96
N HIS A 82 15.51 15.91 -23.96
CA HIS A 82 16.71 16.74 -24.18
C HIS A 82 17.87 15.95 -24.81
N VAL A 83 17.93 14.63 -24.58
CA VAL A 83 18.91 13.74 -25.23
C VAL A 83 18.47 13.46 -26.67
N LYS A 84 17.18 13.15 -26.87
CA LYS A 84 16.59 12.91 -28.20
C LYS A 84 16.82 14.10 -29.15
N ARG A 85 16.63 15.32 -28.64
CA ARG A 85 16.71 16.58 -29.40
C ARG A 85 18.09 17.23 -29.41
N ALA A 86 19.13 16.56 -28.90
CA ALA A 86 20.48 17.09 -28.91
C ALA A 86 21.02 17.25 -30.34
N ILE A 87 21.91 18.22 -30.55
CA ILE A 87 22.55 18.49 -31.85
C ILE A 87 23.30 17.25 -32.35
N ASP A 88 24.00 16.55 -31.44
CA ASP A 88 24.55 15.22 -31.67
C ASP A 88 23.83 14.21 -30.78
N SER A 89 22.69 13.72 -31.28
CA SER A 89 21.83 12.77 -30.56
C SER A 89 22.55 11.44 -30.26
N GLU A 90 23.44 10.97 -31.14
CA GLU A 90 24.19 9.74 -30.90
C GLU A 90 25.21 9.88 -29.76
N ALA A 91 25.97 10.98 -29.72
CA ALA A 91 26.93 11.21 -28.65
C ALA A 91 26.24 11.52 -27.31
N ALA A 92 25.14 12.27 -27.34
CA ALA A 92 24.34 12.54 -26.14
C ALA A 92 23.74 11.25 -25.57
N LYS A 93 23.21 10.39 -26.44
CA LYS A 93 22.70 9.06 -26.07
C LYS A 93 23.79 8.19 -25.45
N ALA A 94 24.98 8.13 -26.07
CA ALA A 94 26.10 7.36 -25.56
C ALA A 94 26.49 7.75 -24.12
N ARG A 95 26.60 9.06 -23.85
CA ARG A 95 26.91 9.59 -22.51
C ARG A 95 25.78 9.32 -21.51
N TRP A 96 24.53 9.38 -21.96
CA TRP A 96 23.39 9.05 -21.12
C TRP A 96 23.38 7.57 -20.76
N LEU A 97 23.61 6.67 -21.73
CA LEU A 97 23.75 5.23 -21.47
C LEU A 97 24.88 4.95 -20.49
N GLU A 98 26.03 5.59 -20.66
CA GLU A 98 27.18 5.43 -19.77
C GLU A 98 26.86 5.85 -18.33
N LYS A 99 26.22 7.02 -18.16
CA LYS A 99 25.85 7.55 -16.84
C LYS A 99 24.80 6.70 -16.12
N ASN A 100 23.93 6.01 -16.87
CA ASN A 100 22.82 5.23 -16.33
C ASN A 100 23.03 3.72 -16.53
N ALA A 101 24.27 3.28 -16.75
CA ALA A 101 24.53 1.91 -17.18
C ALA A 101 24.00 0.86 -16.21
N GLU A 102 24.12 1.09 -14.89
CA GLU A 102 23.64 0.16 -13.85
C GLU A 102 22.12 0.00 -13.86
N THR A 103 21.38 1.11 -13.88
CA THR A 103 19.91 1.08 -13.84
C THR A 103 19.31 0.58 -15.16
N ILE A 104 19.95 0.90 -16.28
CA ILE A 104 19.56 0.36 -17.59
C ILE A 104 19.85 -1.14 -17.66
N ALA A 105 21.00 -1.58 -17.15
CA ALA A 105 21.35 -2.99 -17.10
C ALA A 105 20.32 -3.80 -16.31
N GLN A 106 19.92 -3.31 -15.15
CA GLN A 106 18.89 -3.96 -14.33
C GLN A 106 17.55 -4.06 -15.09
N ARG A 107 17.15 -3.01 -15.81
CA ARG A 107 15.93 -3.04 -16.65
C ARG A 107 16.05 -4.03 -17.81
N VAL A 108 17.23 -4.16 -18.43
CA VAL A 108 17.47 -5.17 -19.47
C VAL A 108 17.33 -6.57 -18.88
N LEU A 109 17.81 -6.81 -17.65
CA LEU A 109 17.66 -8.10 -16.97
C LEU A 109 16.20 -8.44 -16.67
N VAL A 110 15.38 -7.46 -16.28
CA VAL A 110 13.93 -7.67 -16.13
C VAL A 110 13.32 -8.18 -17.45
N LEU A 111 13.65 -7.54 -18.58
CA LEU A 111 13.16 -7.97 -19.89
C LEU A 111 13.74 -9.33 -20.31
N GLN A 112 14.98 -9.63 -19.93
CA GLN A 112 15.60 -10.93 -20.17
C GLN A 112 14.88 -12.05 -19.40
N ALA A 113 14.58 -11.82 -18.11
CA ALA A 113 13.82 -12.74 -17.28
C ALA A 113 12.40 -12.94 -17.82
N ARG A 114 11.74 -11.86 -18.26
CA ARG A 114 10.44 -11.92 -18.96
C ARG A 114 10.50 -12.85 -20.16
N ASP A 115 11.50 -12.71 -21.03
CA ASP A 115 11.60 -13.52 -22.25
C ASP A 115 11.88 -15.00 -21.93
N TRP A 116 12.72 -15.28 -20.92
CA TRP A 116 12.98 -16.65 -20.47
C TRP A 116 11.75 -17.28 -19.83
N LEU A 117 11.03 -16.55 -18.98
CA LEU A 117 9.78 -17.02 -18.38
C LEU A 117 8.66 -17.16 -19.41
N ALA A 118 8.64 -16.35 -20.48
CA ALA A 118 7.67 -16.51 -21.56
C ALA A 118 7.86 -17.83 -22.33
N ALA A 119 9.11 -18.29 -22.50
CA ALA A 119 9.40 -19.61 -23.07
C ALA A 119 9.13 -20.75 -22.07
N ALA A 120 9.47 -20.53 -20.79
CA ALA A 120 9.26 -21.51 -19.74
C ALA A 120 7.77 -21.79 -19.45
N LEU A 121 6.94 -20.75 -19.52
CA LEU A 121 5.50 -20.79 -19.24
C LEU A 121 4.66 -20.90 -20.51
N ASP A 122 5.25 -21.47 -21.57
CA ASP A 122 4.52 -21.83 -22.78
C ASP A 122 3.77 -23.16 -22.56
N GLU A 123 2.45 -23.11 -22.57
CA GLU A 123 1.60 -24.29 -22.36
C GLU A 123 1.82 -25.39 -23.42
N ASP A 124 2.12 -24.99 -24.66
CA ASP A 124 2.30 -25.94 -25.77
C ASP A 124 3.70 -26.58 -25.78
N SER A 125 4.70 -25.87 -25.26
CA SER A 125 6.10 -26.26 -25.34
C SER A 125 6.94 -25.64 -24.20
N PRO A 126 6.71 -26.05 -22.94
CA PRO A 126 7.38 -25.44 -21.80
C PRO A 126 8.89 -25.75 -21.80
N ASP A 127 9.70 -24.72 -21.61
CA ASP A 127 11.16 -24.83 -21.53
C ASP A 127 11.63 -24.79 -20.07
N THR A 128 11.90 -25.96 -19.49
CA THR A 128 12.33 -26.10 -18.10
C THR A 128 13.75 -25.60 -17.83
N ASP A 129 14.60 -25.50 -18.85
CA ASP A 129 15.94 -24.92 -18.68
C ASP A 129 15.84 -23.39 -18.59
N ARG A 130 15.00 -22.78 -19.44
CA ARG A 130 14.67 -21.35 -19.38
C ARG A 130 13.94 -20.98 -18.10
N TRP A 131 13.17 -21.90 -17.52
CA TRP A 131 12.56 -21.71 -16.21
C TRP A 131 13.61 -21.37 -15.15
N TYR A 132 14.62 -22.22 -14.97
CA TYR A 132 15.61 -22.02 -13.91
C TYR A 132 16.42 -20.74 -14.12
N LEU A 133 16.72 -20.39 -15.37
CA LEU A 133 17.38 -19.12 -15.72
C LEU A 133 16.49 -17.91 -15.38
N GLY A 134 15.22 -17.93 -15.81
CA GLY A 134 14.27 -16.85 -15.59
C GLY A 134 13.98 -16.63 -14.11
N VAL A 135 13.73 -17.72 -13.38
CA VAL A 135 13.38 -17.64 -11.96
C VAL A 135 14.57 -17.25 -11.08
N SER A 136 15.79 -17.69 -11.41
CA SER A 136 16.99 -17.24 -10.67
C SER A 136 17.23 -15.75 -10.85
N VAL A 137 17.06 -15.22 -12.08
CA VAL A 137 17.21 -13.78 -12.30
C VAL A 137 16.09 -13.01 -11.60
N LEU A 138 14.85 -13.49 -11.63
CA LEU A 138 13.74 -12.89 -10.91
C LEU A 138 14.02 -12.79 -9.40
N ILE A 139 14.44 -13.89 -8.78
CA ILE A 139 14.76 -13.94 -7.34
C ILE A 139 15.93 -13.01 -7.04
N GLY A 140 17.04 -13.11 -7.77
CA GLY A 140 18.22 -12.26 -7.57
C GLY A 140 17.90 -10.78 -7.70
N LEU A 141 17.15 -10.40 -8.75
CA LEU A 141 16.66 -9.02 -8.88
C LEU A 141 15.78 -8.60 -7.69
N GLY A 142 14.89 -9.48 -7.21
CA GLY A 142 14.06 -9.21 -6.03
C GLY A 142 14.89 -8.97 -4.76
N LEU A 143 15.98 -9.72 -4.58
CA LEU A 143 16.91 -9.59 -3.45
C LEU A 143 17.71 -8.29 -3.48
N THR A 144 17.78 -7.58 -4.61
CA THR A 144 18.38 -6.23 -4.65
C THR A 144 17.53 -5.15 -3.99
N GLY A 145 16.22 -5.39 -3.80
CA GLY A 145 15.30 -4.42 -3.18
C GLY A 145 15.07 -3.12 -3.96
N THR A 146 15.54 -3.01 -5.22
CA THR A 146 15.40 -1.74 -5.97
C THR A 146 13.98 -1.49 -6.47
N GLU A 147 13.63 -0.22 -6.73
CA GLU A 147 12.35 0.12 -7.36
C GLU A 147 12.18 -0.49 -8.76
N ILE A 148 13.28 -0.69 -9.49
CA ILE A 148 13.26 -1.34 -10.81
C ILE A 148 12.83 -2.79 -10.67
N ALA A 149 13.35 -3.51 -9.68
CA ALA A 149 12.92 -4.87 -9.38
C ALA A 149 11.47 -4.88 -8.88
N ARG A 150 11.12 -3.99 -7.95
CA ARG A 150 9.76 -3.86 -7.40
C ARG A 150 8.72 -3.73 -8.51
N ASP A 151 8.92 -2.80 -9.44
CA ASP A 151 7.93 -2.48 -10.46
C ASP A 151 8.03 -3.42 -11.68
N GLY A 152 9.24 -3.83 -12.04
CA GLY A 152 9.51 -4.62 -13.24
C GLY A 152 9.22 -6.11 -13.10
N CYS A 153 9.41 -6.66 -11.90
CA CYS A 153 9.33 -8.11 -11.66
C CYS A 153 7.98 -8.58 -11.10
N TYR A 154 7.14 -7.69 -10.57
CA TYR A 154 5.85 -8.05 -9.99
C TYR A 154 4.97 -8.87 -10.96
N SER A 155 4.82 -8.39 -12.20
CA SER A 155 4.03 -9.09 -13.23
C SER A 155 4.57 -10.48 -13.59
N LEU A 156 5.88 -10.71 -13.41
CA LEU A 156 6.50 -12.01 -13.63
C LEU A 156 6.13 -12.99 -12.51
N LEU A 157 6.05 -12.53 -11.26
CA LEU A 157 5.54 -13.32 -10.15
C LEU A 157 4.08 -13.73 -10.37
N GLU A 158 3.23 -12.81 -10.84
CA GLU A 158 1.84 -13.14 -11.19
C GLU A 158 1.78 -14.17 -12.31
N ALA A 159 2.58 -14.00 -13.35
CA ALA A 159 2.63 -14.93 -14.48
C ALA A 159 3.03 -16.34 -14.04
N ILE A 160 3.99 -16.45 -13.12
CA ILE A 160 4.37 -17.71 -12.47
C ILE A 160 3.20 -18.30 -11.69
N ALA A 161 2.53 -17.51 -10.85
CA ALA A 161 1.42 -17.98 -10.03
C ALA A 161 0.27 -18.55 -10.87
N PHE A 162 -0.03 -17.91 -12.00
CA PHE A 162 -1.03 -18.39 -12.96
C PHE A 162 -0.50 -19.46 -13.93
N ALA A 163 0.80 -19.73 -13.95
CA ALA A 163 1.49 -20.57 -14.93
C ALA A 163 1.17 -20.21 -16.40
N VAL A 164 1.19 -18.91 -16.70
CA VAL A 164 0.95 -18.38 -18.06
C VAL A 164 2.11 -17.52 -18.51
N ARG A 165 2.28 -17.35 -19.81
CA ARG A 165 3.26 -16.38 -20.34
C ARG A 165 2.97 -14.97 -19.77
N PRO A 166 3.98 -14.15 -19.48
CA PRO A 166 3.77 -12.80 -18.93
C PRO A 166 2.83 -11.90 -19.75
N SER A 167 2.74 -12.09 -21.07
CA SER A 167 1.81 -11.35 -21.94
C SER A 167 0.35 -11.84 -21.85
N ALA A 168 0.11 -13.04 -21.33
CA ALA A 168 -1.18 -13.72 -21.29
C ALA A 168 -1.85 -13.65 -19.91
N LEU A 169 -1.43 -12.73 -19.04
CA LEU A 169 -2.05 -12.53 -17.73
C LEU A 169 -3.57 -12.31 -17.85
N PRO A 170 -4.40 -12.80 -16.90
CA PRO A 170 -5.85 -12.73 -17.01
C PRO A 170 -6.43 -11.32 -17.22
N HIS A 171 -5.72 -10.31 -16.72
CA HIS A 171 -6.11 -8.90 -16.82
C HIS A 171 -5.54 -8.18 -18.06
N SER A 172 -4.61 -8.79 -18.82
CA SER A 172 -4.05 -8.16 -20.03
C SER A 172 -5.06 -8.10 -21.18
N ASN A 173 -6.07 -8.98 -21.15
CA ASN A 173 -7.12 -9.09 -22.16
C ASN A 173 -8.46 -8.45 -21.76
N THR A 174 -8.52 -7.66 -20.67
CA THR A 174 -9.76 -6.94 -20.34
C THR A 174 -10.00 -5.83 -21.36
N ILE A 175 -10.89 -6.11 -22.30
CA ILE A 175 -11.34 -5.14 -23.30
C ILE A 175 -12.09 -4.03 -22.55
N GLY A 176 -11.53 -2.82 -22.54
CA GLY A 176 -12.15 -1.67 -21.89
C GLY A 176 -13.22 -1.02 -22.77
N ARG A 177 -14.12 -0.22 -22.19
CA ARG A 177 -15.16 0.56 -22.90
C ARG A 177 -14.65 1.40 -24.09
N HIS A 178 -13.37 1.71 -24.10
CA HIS A 178 -12.70 2.50 -25.14
C HIS A 178 -12.20 1.66 -26.33
N GLN A 179 -12.28 0.33 -26.25
CA GLN A 179 -11.85 -0.58 -27.32
C GLN A 179 -13.05 -0.98 -28.20
N ILE A 180 -12.84 -1.05 -29.52
CA ILE A 180 -13.88 -1.33 -30.53
C ILE A 180 -14.54 -2.71 -30.32
N ALA A 181 -13.81 -3.66 -29.74
CA ALA A 181 -14.29 -5.00 -29.45
C ALA A 181 -15.10 -5.12 -28.14
N TRP A 182 -15.29 -4.02 -27.41
CA TRP A 182 -16.04 -4.02 -26.14
C TRP A 182 -17.54 -4.12 -26.38
N SER A 183 -18.23 -4.98 -25.63
CA SER A 183 -19.69 -5.02 -25.62
C SER A 183 -20.23 -5.06 -24.18
N PRO A 184 -21.31 -4.34 -23.86
CA PRO A 184 -21.99 -4.43 -22.57
C PRO A 184 -22.59 -5.81 -22.28
N GLN A 185 -22.68 -6.70 -23.29
CA GLN A 185 -23.12 -8.10 -23.11
C GLN A 185 -21.97 -9.10 -23.00
N GLN A 186 -20.71 -8.67 -23.04
CA GLN A 186 -19.60 -9.59 -22.84
C GLN A 186 -19.66 -10.18 -21.42
N PRO A 187 -19.62 -11.51 -21.26
CA PRO A 187 -19.49 -12.11 -19.94
C PRO A 187 -18.19 -11.58 -19.32
N THR A 188 -18.27 -11.09 -18.08
CA THR A 188 -17.09 -10.89 -17.26
C THR A 188 -16.36 -12.23 -17.20
N VAL A 189 -15.24 -12.35 -17.92
CA VAL A 189 -14.39 -13.54 -17.85
C VAL A 189 -13.94 -13.62 -16.40
N SER A 190 -14.45 -14.59 -15.65
CA SER A 190 -13.91 -14.88 -14.33
C SER A 190 -12.46 -15.28 -14.56
N PRO A 191 -11.47 -14.58 -13.96
CA PRO A 191 -10.09 -14.99 -14.11
C PRO A 191 -9.97 -16.43 -13.60
N LEU A 192 -9.25 -17.28 -14.34
CA LEU A 192 -8.95 -18.63 -13.92
C LEU A 192 -8.26 -18.59 -12.54
N PRO A 193 -8.52 -19.56 -11.66
CA PRO A 193 -7.74 -19.67 -10.43
C PRO A 193 -6.25 -19.89 -10.75
N PRO A 194 -5.33 -19.46 -9.86
CA PRO A 194 -3.90 -19.72 -10.00
C PRO A 194 -3.60 -21.21 -10.19
N HIS A 195 -2.57 -21.52 -10.98
CA HIS A 195 -2.13 -22.88 -11.21
C HIS A 195 -1.50 -23.43 -9.92
N PRO A 196 -1.86 -24.64 -9.42
CA PRO A 196 -1.35 -25.13 -8.13
C PRO A 196 0.18 -25.16 -8.03
N ALA A 197 0.87 -25.68 -9.05
CA ALA A 197 2.33 -25.69 -9.07
C ALA A 197 2.92 -24.28 -9.26
N GLY A 198 2.20 -23.39 -9.95
CA GLY A 198 2.61 -21.99 -10.15
C GLY A 198 2.54 -21.20 -8.86
N ALA A 199 1.43 -21.35 -8.12
CA ALA A 199 1.25 -20.76 -6.80
C ALA A 199 2.29 -21.28 -5.79
N MET A 200 2.63 -22.57 -5.83
CA MET A 200 3.73 -23.12 -5.02
C MET A 200 5.08 -22.47 -5.37
N ALA A 201 5.41 -22.34 -6.66
CA ALA A 201 6.63 -21.68 -7.09
C ALA A 201 6.69 -20.20 -6.67
N ALA A 202 5.59 -19.47 -6.86
CA ALA A 202 5.46 -18.08 -6.40
C ALA A 202 5.57 -17.96 -4.87
N GLY A 203 4.98 -18.90 -4.13
CA GLY A 203 5.10 -18.99 -2.67
C GLY A 203 6.55 -19.13 -2.22
N VAL A 204 7.33 -20.03 -2.84
CA VAL A 204 8.76 -20.20 -2.55
C VAL A 204 9.54 -18.91 -2.82
N ILE A 205 9.25 -18.19 -3.91
CA ILE A 205 9.88 -16.91 -4.21
C ILE A 205 9.57 -15.89 -3.10
N LEU A 206 8.31 -15.79 -2.68
CA LEU A 206 7.91 -14.89 -1.59
C LEU A 206 8.59 -15.28 -0.26
N ASP A 207 8.72 -16.57 0.03
CA ASP A 207 9.36 -17.05 1.26
C ASP A 207 10.86 -16.72 1.27
N ILE A 208 11.54 -16.78 0.12
CA ILE A 208 12.93 -16.33 -0.03
C ILE A 208 13.03 -14.82 0.24
N LEU A 209 12.17 -14.01 -0.39
CA LEU A 209 12.19 -12.54 -0.22
C LEU A 209 11.85 -12.10 1.21
N ALA A 210 10.98 -12.84 1.91
CA ALA A 210 10.62 -12.56 3.29
C ALA A 210 11.84 -12.59 4.24
N LEU A 211 12.90 -13.33 3.89
CA LEU A 211 14.15 -13.42 4.65
C LEU A 211 15.17 -12.32 4.32
N GLY A 212 14.87 -11.45 3.35
CA GLY A 212 15.78 -10.40 2.90
C GLY A 212 15.95 -9.25 3.89
N GLU A 213 16.97 -8.41 3.61
CA GLU A 213 17.28 -7.20 4.40
C GLU A 213 16.27 -6.06 4.15
N ALA A 214 16.48 -4.90 4.79
CA ALA A 214 15.51 -3.79 4.81
C ALA A 214 15.01 -3.35 3.42
N ASP A 215 15.91 -3.19 2.44
CA ASP A 215 15.52 -2.80 1.07
C ASP A 215 14.60 -3.84 0.40
N VAL A 216 14.84 -5.14 0.68
CA VAL A 216 13.99 -6.24 0.20
C VAL A 216 12.63 -6.21 0.89
N GLN A 217 12.56 -5.85 2.17
CA GLN A 217 11.29 -5.77 2.91
C GLN A 217 10.34 -4.72 2.32
N SER A 218 10.86 -3.59 1.84
CA SER A 218 10.05 -2.57 1.15
C SER A 218 9.45 -3.10 -0.16
N LEU A 219 10.27 -3.77 -0.98
CA LEU A 219 9.81 -4.44 -2.20
C LEU A 219 8.78 -5.53 -1.90
N PHE A 220 9.09 -6.39 -0.93
CA PHE A 220 8.22 -7.49 -0.50
C PHE A 220 6.86 -6.99 -0.03
N ALA A 221 6.84 -5.94 0.80
CA ALA A 221 5.61 -5.32 1.25
C ALA A 221 4.77 -4.80 0.07
N ALA A 222 5.40 -4.15 -0.91
CA ALA A 222 4.71 -3.64 -2.09
C ALA A 222 4.12 -4.76 -2.95
N TRP A 223 4.82 -5.89 -3.08
CA TRP A 223 4.29 -7.06 -3.78
C TRP A 223 3.11 -7.68 -3.05
N LEU A 224 3.18 -7.82 -1.72
CA LEU A 224 2.05 -8.31 -0.93
C LEU A 224 0.85 -7.37 -0.99
N GLU A 225 1.05 -6.06 -1.01
CA GLU A 225 -0.02 -5.08 -1.25
C GLU A 225 -0.69 -5.37 -2.61
N ASN A 226 0.08 -5.42 -3.69
CA ASN A 226 -0.50 -5.65 -5.02
C ASN A 226 -1.22 -7.01 -5.12
N LEU A 227 -0.66 -8.08 -4.53
CA LEU A 227 -1.29 -9.39 -4.49
C LEU A 227 -2.60 -9.40 -3.69
N SER A 228 -2.74 -8.53 -2.68
CA SER A 228 -3.94 -8.47 -1.84
C SER A 228 -5.18 -7.95 -2.57
N VAL A 229 -5.00 -7.28 -3.72
CA VAL A 229 -6.08 -6.83 -4.60
C VAL A 229 -6.78 -8.00 -5.29
N SER A 230 -6.04 -9.06 -5.64
CA SER A 230 -6.59 -10.23 -6.34
C SER A 230 -7.16 -11.23 -5.35
N THR A 231 -8.48 -11.44 -5.37
CA THR A 231 -9.16 -12.39 -4.47
C THR A 231 -8.56 -13.80 -4.54
N TYR A 232 -8.20 -14.26 -5.74
CA TYR A 232 -7.65 -15.61 -5.91
C TYR A 232 -6.19 -15.71 -5.44
N LEU A 233 -5.32 -14.76 -5.84
CA LEU A 233 -3.91 -14.80 -5.44
C LEU A 233 -3.74 -14.53 -3.95
N CYS A 234 -4.51 -13.59 -3.39
CA CYS A 234 -4.46 -13.25 -1.97
C CYS A 234 -4.68 -14.48 -1.08
N ASN A 235 -5.71 -15.28 -1.39
CA ASN A 235 -6.01 -16.51 -0.68
C ASN A 235 -5.00 -17.62 -0.98
N THR A 236 -4.69 -17.86 -2.26
CA THR A 236 -3.84 -19.00 -2.67
C THR A 236 -2.40 -18.83 -2.20
N LEU A 237 -1.89 -17.60 -2.17
CA LEU A 237 -0.56 -17.25 -1.69
C LEU A 237 -0.58 -16.79 -0.23
N GLU A 238 -1.64 -17.08 0.53
CA GLU A 238 -1.77 -16.78 1.97
C GLU A 238 -1.22 -15.40 2.35
N VAL A 239 -1.55 -14.38 1.54
CA VAL A 239 -0.98 -13.04 1.65
C VAL A 239 -1.14 -12.47 3.07
N PRO A 240 -2.31 -12.59 3.74
CA PRO A 240 -2.44 -12.11 5.12
C PRO A 240 -1.44 -12.73 6.11
N LEU A 241 -1.13 -14.02 5.98
CA LEU A 241 -0.15 -14.69 6.86
C LEU A 241 1.27 -14.17 6.60
N ARG A 242 1.60 -13.94 5.32
CA ARG A 242 2.90 -13.36 4.93
C ARG A 242 3.03 -11.91 5.39
N VAL A 243 1.94 -11.13 5.35
CA VAL A 243 1.90 -9.77 5.91
C VAL A 243 2.15 -9.82 7.42
N LEU A 244 1.47 -10.70 8.17
CA LEU A 244 1.71 -10.88 9.60
C LEU A 244 3.17 -11.23 9.91
N GLY A 245 3.78 -12.12 9.11
CA GLY A 245 5.20 -12.46 9.22
C GLY A 245 6.11 -11.26 9.01
N GLY A 246 5.87 -10.50 7.93
CA GLY A 246 6.64 -9.33 7.53
C GLY A 246 6.52 -8.13 8.47
N LEU A 247 5.44 -8.03 9.26
CA LEU A 247 5.31 -6.96 10.27
C LEU A 247 6.45 -6.99 11.31
N ASN A 248 7.01 -8.17 11.62
CA ASN A 248 8.11 -8.29 12.59
C ASN A 248 9.39 -7.57 12.13
N SER A 249 9.68 -7.62 10.82
CA SER A 249 10.81 -6.98 10.16
C SER A 249 10.49 -5.59 9.60
N ALA A 250 9.23 -5.14 9.72
CA ALA A 250 8.80 -3.87 9.16
C ALA A 250 9.54 -2.68 9.78
N ASP A 251 9.67 -1.63 8.98
CA ASP A 251 10.18 -0.32 9.35
C ASP A 251 9.10 0.77 9.14
N ALA A 252 9.48 2.04 9.23
CA ALA A 252 8.53 3.15 9.08
C ALA A 252 7.97 3.29 7.66
N GLU A 253 8.67 2.78 6.64
CA GLU A 253 8.29 2.91 5.23
C GLU A 253 7.40 1.73 4.77
N SER A 254 7.77 0.51 5.16
CA SER A 254 7.06 -0.73 4.82
C SER A 254 5.81 -0.96 5.66
N ALA A 255 5.77 -0.51 6.93
CA ALA A 255 4.61 -0.78 7.79
C ALA A 255 3.27 -0.22 7.27
N PRO A 256 3.19 1.03 6.74
CA PRO A 256 1.97 1.51 6.09
C PRO A 256 1.53 0.67 4.88
N ILE A 257 2.47 0.05 4.16
CA ILE A 257 2.20 -0.81 3.01
C ILE A 257 1.48 -2.09 3.46
N PHE A 258 1.94 -2.70 4.55
CA PHE A 258 1.28 -3.86 5.15
C PHE A 258 -0.13 -3.56 5.65
N VAL A 259 -0.38 -2.36 6.17
CA VAL A 259 -1.74 -1.93 6.52
C VAL A 259 -2.62 -1.91 5.28
N ARG A 260 -2.17 -1.29 4.18
CA ARG A 260 -2.96 -1.24 2.93
C ARG A 260 -3.27 -2.64 2.40
N ALA A 261 -2.32 -3.57 2.47
CA ALA A 261 -2.55 -4.97 2.14
C ALA A 261 -3.64 -5.62 3.01
N GLY A 262 -3.62 -5.36 4.32
CA GLY A 262 -4.66 -5.80 5.27
C GLY A 262 -6.05 -5.26 4.91
N VAL A 263 -6.16 -3.96 4.61
CA VAL A 263 -7.46 -3.35 4.26
C VAL A 263 -7.96 -3.86 2.89
N GLN A 264 -7.09 -4.05 1.91
CA GLN A 264 -7.46 -4.60 0.59
C GLN A 264 -7.94 -6.07 0.70
N SER A 265 -7.30 -6.85 1.57
CA SER A 265 -7.65 -8.26 1.80
C SER A 265 -8.89 -8.51 2.65
N LEU A 266 -9.51 -7.48 3.25
CA LEU A 266 -10.77 -7.62 4.01
C LEU A 266 -11.88 -8.28 3.17
N SER A 267 -11.98 -7.90 1.90
CA SER A 267 -12.96 -8.44 0.96
C SER A 267 -12.72 -9.92 0.57
N SER A 268 -11.46 -10.36 0.57
CA SER A 268 -11.05 -11.66 0.03
C SER A 268 -10.71 -12.70 1.10
N SER A 269 -10.17 -12.26 2.24
CA SER A 269 -9.57 -13.09 3.30
C SER A 269 -9.99 -12.60 4.70
N GLY A 270 -11.28 -12.29 4.86
CA GLY A 270 -11.85 -11.57 6.01
C GLY A 270 -11.24 -11.88 7.38
N PRO A 271 -11.30 -13.12 7.91
CA PRO A 271 -10.77 -13.42 9.24
C PRO A 271 -9.29 -13.11 9.41
N GLN A 272 -8.45 -13.51 8.46
CA GLN A 272 -6.99 -13.29 8.55
C GLN A 272 -6.63 -11.82 8.31
N ALA A 273 -7.38 -11.12 7.46
CA ALA A 273 -7.22 -9.69 7.24
C ALA A 273 -7.55 -8.88 8.51
N LYS A 274 -8.53 -9.32 9.31
CA LYS A 274 -8.82 -8.73 10.63
C LYS A 274 -7.62 -8.89 11.57
N ASP A 275 -7.01 -10.08 11.62
CA ASP A 275 -5.84 -10.34 12.44
C ASP A 275 -4.66 -9.43 12.05
N VAL A 276 -4.44 -9.23 10.73
CA VAL A 276 -3.45 -8.27 10.21
C VAL A 276 -3.73 -6.86 10.73
N LEU A 277 -4.95 -6.35 10.58
CA LEU A 277 -5.28 -4.97 10.97
C LEU A 277 -5.20 -4.75 12.48
N VAL A 278 -5.60 -5.75 13.26
CA VAL A 278 -5.39 -5.81 14.71
C VAL A 278 -3.91 -5.71 15.05
N ALA A 279 -3.07 -6.56 14.46
CA ALA A 279 -1.63 -6.55 14.70
C ALA A 279 -0.99 -5.21 14.31
N CYS A 280 -1.45 -4.59 13.22
CA CYS A 280 -1.01 -3.26 12.79
C CYS A 280 -1.42 -2.13 13.77
N ALA A 281 -2.62 -2.18 14.33
CA ALA A 281 -3.12 -1.19 15.27
C ALA A 281 -2.36 -1.22 16.61
N GLU A 282 -1.86 -2.39 17.00
CA GLU A 282 -1.07 -2.61 18.22
C GLU A 282 0.44 -2.61 17.95
N HIS A 283 0.84 -2.38 16.69
CA HIS A 283 2.23 -2.52 16.29
C HIS A 283 3.13 -1.47 16.97
N ARG A 284 4.37 -1.84 17.30
CA ARG A 284 5.35 -0.93 17.95
C ARG A 284 5.64 0.32 17.13
N ILE A 285 5.57 0.23 15.79
CA ILE A 285 5.88 1.34 14.87
C ILE A 285 4.69 2.29 14.76
N PRO A 286 4.82 3.58 15.14
CA PRO A 286 3.71 4.53 15.06
C PRO A 286 3.17 4.75 13.65
N ALA A 287 4.01 4.59 12.61
CA ALA A 287 3.58 4.70 11.22
C ALA A 287 2.51 3.66 10.84
N ALA A 288 2.61 2.43 11.38
CA ALA A 288 1.62 1.38 11.18
C ALA A 288 0.27 1.79 11.80
N ARG A 289 0.29 2.18 13.08
CA ARG A 289 -0.92 2.58 13.82
C ARG A 289 -1.61 3.78 13.19
N ARG A 290 -0.83 4.77 12.74
CA ARG A 290 -1.34 5.94 11.99
C ARG A 290 -2.00 5.54 10.67
N ALA A 291 -1.40 4.61 9.93
CA ALA A 291 -2.00 4.12 8.69
C ALA A 291 -3.31 3.37 8.94
N VAL A 292 -3.43 2.63 10.05
CA VAL A 292 -4.72 2.04 10.45
C VAL A 292 -5.74 3.12 10.77
N ALA A 293 -5.36 4.13 11.55
CA ALA A 293 -6.24 5.24 11.91
C ALA A 293 -6.77 5.99 10.67
N GLU A 294 -5.91 6.21 9.67
CA GLU A 294 -6.29 6.81 8.39
C GLU A 294 -7.24 5.92 7.57
N ALA A 295 -7.08 4.60 7.66
CA ALA A 295 -7.90 3.64 6.94
C ALA A 295 -9.26 3.35 7.60
N LEU A 296 -9.50 3.79 8.84
CA LEU A 296 -10.74 3.52 9.59
C LEU A 296 -12.04 3.83 8.81
N PRO A 297 -12.17 4.95 8.06
CA PRO A 297 -13.38 5.19 7.28
C PRO A 297 -13.64 4.12 6.22
N ARG A 298 -12.59 3.61 5.56
CA ARG A 298 -12.72 2.53 4.58
C ARG A 298 -13.05 1.22 5.28
N ILE A 299 -12.36 0.90 6.37
CA ILE A 299 -12.63 -0.33 7.15
C ILE A 299 -14.09 -0.33 7.61
N PHE A 300 -14.60 0.79 8.11
CA PHE A 300 -15.98 0.93 8.58
C PHE A 300 -17.03 0.66 7.49
N THR A 301 -16.73 0.97 6.23
CA THR A 301 -17.65 0.65 5.12
C THR A 301 -17.73 -0.85 4.80
N GLU A 302 -16.70 -1.61 5.17
CA GLU A 302 -16.64 -3.06 4.92
C GLU A 302 -16.99 -3.89 6.17
N ASP A 303 -16.55 -3.44 7.35
CA ASP A 303 -16.78 -4.05 8.67
C ASP A 303 -16.79 -2.96 9.75
N ASP A 304 -17.99 -2.51 10.13
CA ASP A 304 -18.21 -1.47 11.13
C ASP A 304 -17.73 -1.89 12.52
N GLY A 305 -18.04 -3.11 12.95
CA GLY A 305 -17.62 -3.67 14.23
C GLY A 305 -16.11 -3.72 14.38
N LEU A 306 -15.38 -4.18 13.35
CA LEU A 306 -13.92 -4.16 13.36
C LEU A 306 -13.38 -2.73 13.48
N ALA A 307 -13.90 -1.79 12.68
CA ALA A 307 -13.43 -0.41 12.70
C ALA A 307 -13.59 0.23 14.08
N LEU A 308 -14.70 -0.03 14.78
CA LEU A 308 -14.92 0.44 16.15
C LEU A 308 -13.92 -0.17 17.14
N VAL A 309 -13.66 -1.48 17.05
CA VAL A 309 -12.66 -2.16 17.89
C VAL A 309 -11.25 -1.59 17.67
N LEU A 310 -10.86 -1.38 16.40
CA LEU A 310 -9.56 -0.80 16.07
C LEU A 310 -9.46 0.65 16.54
N LEU A 311 -10.53 1.43 16.37
CA LEU A 311 -10.61 2.80 16.84
C LEU A 311 -10.36 2.89 18.34
N ASP A 312 -11.04 2.06 19.14
CA ASP A 312 -10.89 2.05 20.60
C ASP A 312 -9.45 1.77 21.02
N ARG A 313 -8.81 0.76 20.40
CA ARG A 313 -7.39 0.44 20.63
C ARG A 313 -6.45 1.59 20.26
N LEU A 314 -6.73 2.30 19.17
CA LEU A 314 -5.90 3.42 18.73
C LEU A 314 -6.04 4.64 19.63
N LEU A 315 -7.22 4.86 20.24
CA LEU A 315 -7.47 5.95 21.19
C LEU A 315 -6.79 5.72 22.54
N GLU A 316 -6.60 4.46 22.96
CA GLU A 316 -5.84 4.09 24.16
C GLU A 316 -4.31 4.24 24.00
N GLY A 317 -3.83 4.49 22.78
CA GLY A 317 -2.41 4.58 22.47
C GLY A 317 -1.70 5.84 22.99
N GLU A 318 -0.39 5.75 23.20
CA GLU A 318 0.43 6.86 23.69
C GLU A 318 0.82 7.89 22.60
N ASP A 319 0.82 7.50 21.32
CA ASP A 319 1.23 8.39 20.23
C ASP A 319 0.13 9.41 19.92
N GLU A 320 0.32 10.65 20.36
CA GLU A 320 -0.63 11.75 20.14
C GLU A 320 -1.03 11.91 18.67
N SER A 321 -0.12 11.66 17.73
CA SER A 321 -0.40 11.79 16.30
C SER A 321 -1.37 10.71 15.81
N THR A 322 -1.23 9.48 16.32
CA THR A 322 -2.18 8.39 16.07
C THR A 322 -3.54 8.71 16.67
N VAL A 323 -3.59 9.12 17.94
CA VAL A 323 -4.83 9.45 18.64
C VAL A 323 -5.55 10.62 17.94
N SER A 324 -4.81 11.64 17.51
CA SER A 324 -5.36 12.77 16.75
C SER A 324 -5.94 12.34 15.40
N MET A 325 -5.30 11.40 14.70
CA MET A 325 -5.84 10.85 13.45
C MET A 325 -7.12 10.04 13.71
N ALA A 326 -7.10 9.16 14.71
CA ALA A 326 -8.26 8.37 15.13
C ALA A 326 -9.45 9.25 15.56
N ALA A 327 -9.18 10.35 16.26
CA ALA A 327 -10.17 11.35 16.67
C ALA A 327 -10.89 12.02 15.48
N THR A 328 -10.23 12.11 14.31
CA THR A 328 -10.89 12.58 13.09
C THR A 328 -11.98 11.61 12.64
N PHE A 329 -11.75 10.30 12.79
CA PHE A 329 -12.76 9.30 12.51
C PHE A 329 -13.88 9.28 13.57
N VAL A 330 -13.57 9.51 14.86
CA VAL A 330 -14.62 9.73 15.88
C VAL A 330 -15.56 10.85 15.45
N GLY A 331 -15.05 11.98 14.95
CA GLY A 331 -15.90 13.05 14.45
C GLY A 331 -16.83 12.62 13.30
N LEU A 332 -16.36 11.75 12.40
CA LEU A 332 -17.19 11.19 11.33
C LEU A 332 -18.33 10.29 11.85
N LEU A 333 -18.16 9.63 12.99
CA LEU A 333 -19.20 8.80 13.61
C LEU A 333 -20.44 9.64 13.98
N ALA A 334 -20.29 10.92 14.32
CA ALA A 334 -21.44 11.79 14.63
C ALA A 334 -22.49 11.81 13.50
N ARG A 335 -22.06 11.57 12.26
CA ARG A 335 -22.93 11.45 11.09
C ARG A 335 -23.22 10.01 10.68
N LEU A 336 -22.23 9.12 10.76
CA LEU A 336 -22.34 7.75 10.25
C LEU A 336 -23.03 6.78 11.22
N ALA A 337 -22.73 6.92 12.52
CA ALA A 337 -23.25 6.10 13.61
C ALA A 337 -23.34 6.97 14.89
N PRO A 338 -24.36 7.83 15.01
CA PRO A 338 -24.47 8.83 16.07
C PRO A 338 -24.41 8.24 17.49
N GLU A 339 -24.89 7.01 17.67
CA GLU A 339 -24.83 6.25 18.93
C GLU A 339 -23.41 5.91 19.37
N GLU A 340 -22.48 5.74 18.43
CA GLU A 340 -21.08 5.40 18.71
C GLU A 340 -20.18 6.63 18.95
N PHE A 341 -20.70 7.83 18.63
CA PHE A 341 -19.97 9.09 18.76
C PHE A 341 -19.77 9.49 20.22
N SER A 342 -20.85 9.67 20.97
CA SER A 342 -20.82 10.20 22.33
C SER A 342 -19.87 9.47 23.29
N PRO A 343 -19.88 8.12 23.40
CA PRO A 343 -18.97 7.43 24.32
C PRO A 343 -17.49 7.69 24.00
N ARG A 344 -17.13 7.80 22.72
CA ARG A 344 -15.74 8.03 22.28
C ARG A 344 -15.33 9.49 22.34
N ALA A 345 -16.27 10.41 22.11
CA ALA A 345 -16.04 11.83 22.31
C ALA A 345 -15.70 12.13 23.78
N ILE A 346 -16.38 11.50 24.73
CA ILE A 346 -16.09 11.60 26.17
C ILE A 346 -14.66 11.16 26.46
N LEU A 347 -14.25 9.98 25.96
CA LEU A 347 -12.88 9.48 26.15
C LEU A 347 -11.83 10.49 25.67
N ILE A 348 -12.05 11.11 24.50
CA ILE A 348 -11.12 12.11 23.96
C ILE A 348 -11.09 13.37 24.82
N ILE A 349 -12.25 13.89 25.23
CA ILE A 349 -12.36 15.05 26.12
C ILE A 349 -11.62 14.78 27.43
N ASP A 350 -11.77 13.58 27.99
CA ASP A 350 -11.16 13.19 29.26
C ASP A 350 -9.66 12.89 29.17
N SER A 351 -9.16 12.46 28.01
CA SER A 351 -7.74 12.18 27.79
C SER A 351 -6.82 13.42 27.96
N GLY A 352 -7.37 14.63 27.82
CA GLY A 352 -6.58 15.87 27.83
C GLY A 352 -5.75 16.11 26.56
N ASN A 353 -5.79 15.22 25.56
CA ASN A 353 -5.09 15.39 24.29
C ASN A 353 -5.75 16.51 23.46
N GLN A 354 -5.15 17.70 23.52
CA GLN A 354 -5.69 18.90 22.87
C GLN A 354 -5.81 18.77 21.35
N ARG A 355 -4.90 18.03 20.70
CA ARG A 355 -4.96 17.82 19.25
C ARG A 355 -6.12 16.92 18.88
N ALA A 356 -6.37 15.87 19.64
CA ALA A 356 -7.51 14.97 19.43
C ALA A 356 -8.84 15.68 19.71
N LEU A 357 -8.94 16.39 20.83
CA LEU A 357 -10.13 17.18 21.17
C LEU A 357 -10.47 18.20 20.08
N HIS A 358 -9.46 18.92 19.57
CA HIS A 358 -9.64 19.86 18.49
C HIS A 358 -10.21 19.18 17.22
N ARG A 359 -9.71 18.00 16.84
CA ARG A 359 -10.22 17.25 15.69
C ARG A 359 -11.69 16.89 15.82
N VAL A 360 -12.11 16.40 17.00
CA VAL A 360 -13.52 16.06 17.25
C VAL A 360 -14.41 17.30 17.19
N VAL A 361 -13.98 18.41 17.80
CA VAL A 361 -14.70 19.70 17.76
C VAL A 361 -14.88 20.21 16.33
N GLU A 362 -13.85 20.08 15.49
CA GLU A 362 -13.92 20.53 14.11
C GLU A 362 -14.83 19.67 13.23
N SER A 363 -14.77 18.35 13.41
CA SER A 363 -15.36 17.39 12.46
C SER A 363 -16.69 16.78 12.91
N GLY A 364 -16.97 16.65 14.21
CA GLY A 364 -18.14 15.92 14.72
C GLY A 364 -19.21 16.76 15.40
N PHE A 365 -18.84 17.78 16.17
CA PHE A 365 -19.78 18.51 17.05
C PHE A 365 -20.94 19.20 16.31
N ARG A 366 -20.72 19.62 15.05
CA ARG A 366 -21.79 20.18 14.21
C ARG A 366 -22.86 19.15 13.90
N ASP A 367 -22.45 17.96 13.46
CA ASP A 367 -23.37 16.89 13.07
C ASP A 367 -24.06 16.31 14.32
N TYR A 368 -23.33 16.20 15.43
CA TYR A 368 -23.87 15.84 16.74
C TYR A 368 -25.00 16.78 17.19
N LEU A 369 -24.77 18.09 17.22
CA LEU A 369 -25.80 19.06 17.62
C LEU A 369 -26.95 19.17 16.61
N GLY A 370 -26.68 18.88 15.33
CA GLY A 370 -27.71 18.76 14.32
C GLY A 370 -28.67 17.60 14.59
N ALA A 371 -28.16 16.47 15.08
CA ALA A 371 -28.96 15.30 15.44
C ALA A 371 -29.57 15.39 16.85
N GLN A 372 -28.84 15.95 17.81
CA GLN A 372 -29.19 16.02 19.24
C GLN A 372 -28.93 17.43 19.78
N SER A 373 -29.81 18.38 19.43
CA SER A 373 -29.68 19.78 19.85
C SER A 373 -29.76 20.00 21.36
N SER A 374 -30.31 19.04 22.11
CA SER A 374 -30.41 19.09 23.57
C SER A 374 -29.11 18.70 24.30
N ASP A 375 -28.08 18.23 23.59
CA ASP A 375 -26.82 17.75 24.16
C ASP A 375 -26.99 16.80 25.38
N PRO A 376 -27.69 15.65 25.21
CA PRO A 376 -28.03 14.77 26.33
C PRO A 376 -26.82 14.15 27.02
N ALA A 377 -25.67 14.07 26.33
CA ALA A 377 -24.42 13.55 26.86
C ALA A 377 -23.51 14.64 27.43
N GLU A 378 -23.97 15.90 27.49
CA GLU A 378 -23.23 17.04 28.06
C GLU A 378 -21.82 17.21 27.46
N LEU A 379 -21.71 16.97 26.15
CA LEU A 379 -20.43 17.00 25.44
C LEU A 379 -19.96 18.43 25.21
N VAL A 380 -20.87 19.36 24.93
CA VAL A 380 -20.56 20.77 24.66
C VAL A 380 -19.94 21.47 25.87
N PRO A 381 -20.54 21.45 27.08
CA PRO A 381 -19.93 22.07 28.24
C PRO A 381 -18.59 21.41 28.59
N SER A 382 -18.50 20.08 28.53
CA SER A 382 -17.29 19.33 28.84
C SER A 382 -16.14 19.67 27.87
N ALA A 383 -16.43 19.72 26.56
CA ALA A 383 -15.46 20.12 25.55
C ALA A 383 -15.07 21.59 25.68
N TRP A 384 -16.00 22.50 26.03
CA TRP A 384 -15.70 23.92 26.22
C TRP A 384 -14.65 24.14 27.30
N ILE A 385 -14.85 23.50 28.45
CA ILE A 385 -13.97 23.61 29.62
C ILE A 385 -12.56 23.13 29.26
N LYS A 386 -12.45 21.97 28.61
CA LYS A 386 -11.15 21.33 28.35
C LYS A 386 -10.46 21.78 27.05
N SER A 387 -11.13 22.53 26.18
CA SER A 387 -10.58 22.99 24.90
C SER A 387 -9.59 24.14 25.05
N SER A 388 -8.60 24.18 24.17
CA SER A 388 -7.82 25.39 23.86
C SER A 388 -8.68 26.52 23.28
N GLU A 389 -8.13 27.73 23.23
CA GLU A 389 -8.77 28.94 22.65
C GLU A 389 -9.34 28.71 21.23
N ILE A 390 -8.62 27.95 20.40
CA ILE A 390 -9.05 27.63 19.02
C ILE A 390 -10.31 26.75 19.05
N GLY A 391 -10.32 25.71 19.89
CA GLY A 391 -11.48 24.84 20.07
C GLY A 391 -12.69 25.60 20.63
N ARG A 392 -12.46 26.46 21.64
CA ARG A 392 -13.49 27.35 22.21
C ARG A 392 -14.08 28.27 21.15
N SER A 393 -13.27 28.87 20.28
CA SER A 393 -13.78 29.73 19.21
C SER A 393 -14.76 29.01 18.28
N ARG A 394 -14.51 27.72 17.98
CA ARG A 394 -15.41 26.88 17.17
C ARG A 394 -16.67 26.49 17.93
N LEU A 395 -16.53 26.05 19.18
CA LEU A 395 -17.65 25.70 20.06
C LEU A 395 -18.58 26.89 20.31
N ALA A 396 -18.04 28.10 20.48
CA ALA A 396 -18.85 29.32 20.66
C ALA A 396 -19.81 29.55 19.48
N ASN A 397 -19.38 29.30 18.24
CA ASN A 397 -20.27 29.37 17.08
C ASN A 397 -21.38 28.33 17.18
N LEU A 398 -21.06 27.10 17.57
CA LEU A 398 -22.04 26.02 17.70
C LEU A 398 -23.04 26.28 18.84
N ILE A 399 -22.60 26.82 19.96
CA ILE A 399 -23.44 27.22 21.09
C ILE A 399 -24.42 28.34 20.68
N VAL A 400 -23.96 29.32 19.89
CA VAL A 400 -24.85 30.36 19.35
C VAL A 400 -25.87 29.79 18.37
N GLU A 401 -25.49 28.81 17.53
CA GLU A 401 -26.47 28.12 16.69
C GLU A 401 -27.44 27.25 17.52
N GLN A 402 -26.98 26.64 18.62
CA GLN A 402 -27.85 25.93 19.56
C GLN A 402 -28.92 26.85 20.14
N TYR A 403 -28.60 28.09 20.50
CA TYR A 403 -29.59 29.07 20.95
C TYR A 403 -30.73 29.28 19.94
N ARG A 404 -30.43 29.29 18.63
CA ARG A 404 -31.45 29.48 17.59
C ARG A 404 -32.39 28.29 17.43
N VAL A 405 -31.88 27.07 17.67
CA VAL A 405 -32.61 25.83 17.41
C VAL A 405 -33.26 25.26 18.68
N ALA A 406 -32.58 25.36 19.82
CA ALA A 406 -32.99 24.84 21.12
C ALA A 406 -32.56 25.80 22.26
N PRO A 407 -33.31 26.90 22.50
CA PRO A 407 -32.96 27.91 23.51
C PRO A 407 -32.82 27.34 24.93
N GLU A 408 -33.67 26.39 25.31
CA GLU A 408 -33.63 25.76 26.64
C GLU A 408 -32.31 24.99 26.86
N ALA A 409 -31.86 24.25 25.84
CA ALA A 409 -30.60 23.51 25.90
C ALA A 409 -29.38 24.44 25.92
N PHE A 410 -29.46 25.59 25.23
CA PHE A 410 -28.44 26.64 25.33
C PHE A 410 -28.30 27.15 26.78
N LEU A 411 -29.41 27.49 27.44
CA LEU A 411 -29.39 27.94 28.84
C LEU A 411 -28.82 26.87 29.77
N GLN A 412 -29.19 25.60 29.55
CA GLN A 412 -28.64 24.48 30.31
C GLN A 412 -27.12 24.37 30.13
N THR A 413 -26.62 24.47 28.89
CA THR A 413 -25.18 24.49 28.59
C THR A 413 -24.46 25.63 29.31
N CYS A 414 -25.02 26.84 29.28
CA CYS A 414 -24.46 28.00 29.97
C CYS A 414 -24.38 27.80 31.49
N HIS A 415 -25.46 27.30 32.11
CA HIS A 415 -25.49 27.00 33.53
C HIS A 415 -24.50 25.90 33.92
N MET A 416 -24.36 24.85 33.11
CA MET A 416 -23.39 23.79 33.36
C MET A 416 -21.96 24.33 33.36
N ILE A 417 -21.58 25.12 32.35
CA ILE A 417 -20.25 25.73 32.28
C ILE A 417 -20.00 26.65 33.48
N GLN A 418 -20.97 27.50 33.84
CA GLN A 418 -20.89 28.37 35.01
C GLN A 418 -20.69 27.60 36.31
N SER A 419 -21.39 26.46 36.46
CA SER A 419 -21.32 25.65 37.67
C SER A 419 -19.98 24.93 37.84
N VAL A 420 -19.30 24.59 36.75
CA VAL A 420 -18.04 23.83 36.78
C VAL A 420 -16.83 24.77 36.82
N GLU A 421 -16.81 25.82 35.99
CA GLU A 421 -15.67 26.74 35.93
C GLU A 421 -16.10 28.18 35.56
N GLU A 422 -16.11 29.07 36.56
CA GLU A 422 -16.52 30.48 36.40
C GLU A 422 -15.64 31.24 35.37
N SER A 423 -14.33 30.98 35.33
CA SER A 423 -13.43 31.58 34.33
C SER A 423 -13.79 31.19 32.90
N ALA A 424 -14.13 29.92 32.67
CA ALA A 424 -14.55 29.44 31.35
C ALA A 424 -15.91 30.03 30.95
N TYR A 425 -16.80 30.30 31.92
CA TYR A 425 -18.08 30.96 31.68
C TYR A 425 -17.92 32.44 31.28
N VAL A 426 -17.06 33.18 31.97
CA VAL A 426 -16.75 34.58 31.61
C VAL A 426 -16.20 34.69 30.19
N GLU A 427 -15.34 33.75 29.80
CA GLU A 427 -14.83 33.67 28.43
C GLU A 427 -15.95 33.35 27.42
N LEU A 428 -16.87 32.46 27.76
CA LEU A 428 -18.02 32.13 26.92
C LEU A 428 -18.88 33.36 26.66
N ILE A 429 -19.23 34.14 27.70
CA ILE A 429 -19.99 35.39 27.56
C ILE A 429 -19.30 36.33 26.58
N ARG A 430 -17.99 36.52 26.73
CA ARG A 430 -17.20 37.37 25.83
C ARG A 430 -17.30 36.87 24.39
N MET A 431 -17.16 35.57 24.17
CA MET A 431 -17.20 34.96 22.84
C MET A 431 -18.59 34.99 22.20
N VAL A 432 -19.65 34.73 22.96
CA VAL A 432 -21.04 34.78 22.50
C VAL A 432 -21.43 36.21 22.15
N ARG A 433 -21.10 37.20 23.00
CA ARG A 433 -21.39 38.62 22.75
C ARG A 433 -20.77 39.15 21.45
N MET A 434 -19.58 38.68 21.08
CA MET A 434 -18.95 39.04 19.80
C MET A 434 -19.69 38.47 18.58
N ARG A 435 -20.56 37.48 18.76
CA ARG A 435 -21.22 36.71 17.68
C ARG A 435 -22.73 36.96 17.61
N SER A 436 -23.39 37.14 18.75
CA SER A 436 -24.82 37.43 18.86
C SER A 436 -25.10 38.18 20.16
N GLU A 437 -25.56 39.43 20.05
CA GLU A 437 -26.00 40.21 21.23
C GLU A 437 -27.26 39.63 21.86
N GLU A 438 -28.18 39.09 21.05
CA GLU A 438 -29.43 38.46 21.49
C GLU A 438 -29.16 37.20 22.34
N ALA A 439 -28.27 36.31 21.89
CA ALA A 439 -27.91 35.13 22.68
C ALA A 439 -27.19 35.54 23.99
N ALA A 440 -26.38 36.60 23.94
CA ALA A 440 -25.65 37.10 25.11
C ALA A 440 -26.56 37.74 26.17
N SER A 441 -27.72 38.30 25.79
CA SER A 441 -28.66 38.90 26.76
C SER A 441 -29.46 37.86 27.54
N GLU A 442 -29.63 36.66 27.00
CA GLU A 442 -30.34 35.56 27.64
C GLU A 442 -29.44 34.71 28.56
N MET A 443 -28.11 34.95 28.55
CA MET A 443 -27.17 34.22 29.40
C MET A 443 -27.31 34.60 30.88
N PRO A 444 -27.30 33.62 31.81
CA PRO A 444 -27.54 33.82 33.24
C PRO A 444 -26.41 34.54 34.02
#